data_AF-A0A522E2V9-F1
#
_entry.id   AF-A0A522E2V9-F1
#
_cell.length_a   1.000
_cell.length_b   1.000
_cell.length_c   1.000
_cell.angle_alpha   90.00
_cell.angle_beta   90.00
_cell.angle_gamma   90.00
#
_symmetry.space_group_name_H-M   'P 1'
#
loop_
_entity.id
_entity.type
_entity.pdbx_description
1 polymer ?
#
loop_
_entity_poly.entity_id
_entity_poly.type
_entity_poly.pdbx_seq_one_letter_code
_entity_poly.pdbx_strand_id
1 'polypeptide(L)'
;MGSIPIGGNVNTFKQICIELRQKDHTLNEIARITKRPKTSIFFHIQNVPLSQKKKKEIIRANIERLKRTSPNKKGKSLKSFKKFGKWNKNNVFFISHFLFDGEIRYNGCVYINRSKILINKMKDAIGKIYSYPPKNYFIQESGVYKIAYYNVALASYIKKRSIQLIKQAPYLVKELKRKLIQAFFDDEGCIDFRPKANTRRIRGYQKNIFVLELIQKLLVDFDMGSKIVKPNEIVITGKENLNKFQKEINFSAGVKINGNRSNSTWKKSLEKREILDRAIHSYQN
;
A
#
# COMPACT_ATOMS: atom_id res chain seq x y z
N MET A 1 -4.21 55.34 72.57
CA MET A 1 -4.32 53.88 72.78
C MET A 1 -5.01 53.32 71.55
N GLY A 2 -4.29 52.83 70.54
CA GLY A 2 -3.63 51.52 70.58
C GLY A 2 -4.40 50.59 69.63
N SER A 3 -4.23 50.82 68.33
CA SER A 3 -4.72 49.96 67.25
C SER A 3 -3.97 48.63 67.25
N ILE A 4 -4.70 47.52 67.34
CA ILE A 4 -4.18 46.16 67.18
C ILE A 4 -4.16 45.85 65.67
N PRO A 5 -3.00 45.56 65.04
CA PRO A 5 -2.97 45.11 63.66
C PRO A 5 -3.16 43.59 63.60
N ILE A 6 -4.25 43.14 62.97
CA ILE A 6 -4.44 41.75 62.54
C ILE A 6 -3.84 41.63 61.13
N GLY A 7 -2.56 41.27 61.05
CA GLY A 7 -1.86 40.99 59.80
C GLY A 7 -1.80 39.49 59.49
N GLY A 8 -2.87 38.94 58.90
CA GLY A 8 -2.87 37.61 58.29
C GLY A 8 -2.81 37.72 56.77
N ASN A 9 -1.66 37.41 56.16
CA ASN A 9 -1.43 37.54 54.73
C ASN A 9 -2.20 36.43 53.97
N VAL A 10 -3.36 36.74 53.38
CA VAL A 10 -4.13 35.80 52.56
C VAL A 10 -3.43 35.67 51.20
N ASN A 11 -2.64 34.61 51.01
CA ASN A 11 -2.03 34.32 49.72
C ASN A 11 -3.12 34.17 48.65
N THR A 12 -3.06 35.01 47.61
CA THR A 12 -3.96 34.95 46.47
C THR A 12 -3.81 33.62 45.73
N PHE A 13 -4.87 33.14 45.08
CA PHE A 13 -4.85 31.86 44.33
C PHE A 13 -3.69 31.78 43.31
N LYS A 14 -3.35 32.91 42.68
CA LYS A 14 -2.19 33.03 41.79
C LYS A 14 -0.87 32.74 42.53
N GLN A 15 -0.67 33.32 43.71
CA GLN A 15 0.54 33.10 44.52
C GLN A 15 0.68 31.64 44.93
N ILE A 16 -0.43 31.00 45.37
CA ILE A 16 -0.45 29.57 45.70
C ILE A 16 -0.02 28.70 44.51
N CYS A 17 -0.50 29.00 43.30
CA CYS A 17 -0.10 28.27 42.09
C CYS A 17 1.39 28.43 41.77
N ILE A 18 1.93 29.65 41.93
CA ILE A 18 3.33 29.96 41.67
C ILE A 18 4.24 29.27 42.70
N GLU A 19 3.90 29.34 43.98
CA GLU A 19 4.66 28.68 45.06
C GLU A 19 4.71 27.17 44.87
N LEU A 20 3.57 26.53 44.55
CA LEU A 20 3.53 25.10 44.26
C LEU A 20 4.37 24.76 43.03
N ARG A 21 4.39 25.64 42.02
CA ARG A 21 5.21 25.44 40.83
C ARG A 21 6.71 25.57 41.11
N GLN A 22 7.10 26.51 41.97
CA GLN A 22 8.48 26.67 42.43
C GLN A 22 8.95 25.47 43.27
N LYS A 23 8.02 24.80 43.97
CA LYS A 23 8.24 23.49 44.62
C LYS A 23 8.21 22.29 43.66
N ASP A 24 8.34 22.55 42.35
CA ASP A 24 8.41 21.54 41.29
C ASP A 24 7.13 20.70 41.07
N HIS A 25 5.98 21.18 41.52
CA HIS A 25 4.70 20.53 41.21
C HIS A 25 4.30 20.74 39.74
N THR A 26 3.84 19.66 39.11
CA THR A 26 3.27 19.65 37.77
C THR A 26 1.86 20.25 37.76
N LEU A 27 1.38 20.66 36.59
CA LEU A 27 0.02 21.18 36.41
C LEU A 27 -1.05 20.21 36.97
N ASN A 28 -0.84 18.90 36.82
CA ASN A 28 -1.75 17.88 37.33
C ASN A 28 -1.71 17.77 38.86
N GLU A 29 -0.54 17.90 39.47
CA GLU A 29 -0.37 17.85 40.92
C GLU A 29 -0.97 19.11 41.56
N ILE A 30 -0.71 20.29 40.99
CA ILE A 30 -1.32 21.55 41.43
C ILE A 30 -2.84 21.48 41.31
N ALA A 31 -3.38 20.93 40.22
CA ALA A 31 -4.82 20.74 40.05
C ALA A 31 -5.43 19.81 41.11
N ARG A 32 -4.69 18.77 41.53
CA ARG A 32 -5.12 17.87 42.60
C ARG A 32 -5.10 18.54 43.97
N ILE A 33 -4.04 19.30 44.26
CA ILE A 33 -3.86 20.01 45.54
C ILE A 33 -4.90 21.11 45.69
N THR A 34 -5.08 21.93 44.65
CA THR A 34 -5.97 23.10 44.68
C THR A 34 -7.43 22.76 44.37
N LYS A 35 -7.70 21.54 43.88
CA LYS A 35 -9.02 21.11 43.36
C LYS A 35 -9.59 22.06 42.29
N ARG A 36 -8.73 22.74 41.52
CA ARG A 36 -9.15 23.67 40.46
C ARG A 36 -8.90 23.11 39.05
N PRO A 37 -9.63 23.60 38.04
CA PRO A 37 -9.38 23.24 36.65
C PRO A 37 -7.96 23.57 36.20
N LYS A 38 -7.38 22.67 35.40
CA LYS A 38 -6.01 22.82 34.87
C LYS A 38 -5.85 24.08 34.02
N THR A 39 -6.90 24.48 33.31
CA THR A 39 -6.91 25.70 32.48
C THR A 39 -6.68 26.95 33.34
N SER A 40 -7.39 27.08 34.46
CA SER A 40 -7.22 28.20 35.40
C SER A 40 -5.81 28.25 35.99
N ILE A 41 -5.25 27.09 36.33
CA ILE A 41 -3.90 27.00 36.91
C ILE A 41 -2.83 27.33 35.86
N PHE A 42 -3.01 26.84 34.62
CA PHE A 42 -2.04 27.02 33.53
C PHE A 42 -1.71 28.49 33.30
N PHE A 43 -2.72 29.37 33.29
CA PHE A 43 -2.53 30.81 33.10
C PHE A 43 -1.65 31.45 34.18
N HIS A 44 -1.64 30.92 35.41
CA HIS A 44 -0.83 31.45 36.51
C HIS A 44 0.61 30.93 36.53
N ILE A 45 0.88 29.78 35.91
CA ILE A 45 2.19 29.10 35.99
C ILE A 45 2.90 28.93 34.66
N GLN A 46 2.31 29.40 33.55
CA GLN A 46 2.87 29.24 32.19
C GLN A 46 4.31 29.78 32.06
N ASN A 47 4.62 30.86 32.78
CA ASN A 47 5.94 31.51 32.76
C ASN A 47 6.88 31.01 33.88
N VAL A 48 6.44 30.05 34.70
CA VAL A 48 7.24 29.45 35.77
C VAL A 48 7.60 28.01 35.36
N PRO A 49 8.79 27.78 34.79
CA PRO A 49 9.17 26.47 34.29
C PRO A 49 9.43 25.48 35.44
N LEU A 50 9.23 24.18 35.16
CA LEU A 50 9.75 23.11 36.03
C LEU A 50 11.27 23.09 36.00
N SER A 51 11.87 22.57 37.08
CA SER A 51 13.29 22.24 37.11
C SER A 51 13.65 21.22 36.04
N GLN A 52 14.92 21.24 35.63
CA GLN A 52 15.44 20.28 34.65
C GLN A 52 15.37 18.83 35.17
N LYS A 53 15.50 18.64 36.49
CA LYS A 53 15.39 17.32 37.13
C LYS A 53 13.98 16.75 36.97
N LYS A 54 12.95 17.54 37.31
CA LYS A 54 11.55 17.12 37.20
C LYS A 54 11.13 16.89 35.74
N LYS A 55 11.63 17.70 34.79
CA LYS A 55 11.43 17.48 33.35
C LYS A 55 12.01 16.14 32.89
N LYS A 56 13.24 15.79 33.31
CA LYS A 56 13.87 14.50 32.99
C LYS A 56 13.09 13.32 33.59
N GLU A 57 12.59 13.45 34.82
CA GLU A 57 11.74 12.43 35.45
C GLU A 57 10.45 12.18 34.66
N ILE A 58 9.74 13.25 34.25
CA ILE A 58 8.54 13.13 33.42
C ILE A 58 8.84 12.43 32.08
N ILE A 59 9.95 12.80 31.44
CA ILE A 59 10.36 12.18 30.16
C ILE A 59 10.62 10.68 30.37
N ARG A 60 11.38 10.29 31.41
CA ARG A 60 11.65 8.88 31.73
C ARG A 60 10.37 8.10 32.04
N ALA A 61 9.50 8.64 32.88
CA ALA A 61 8.22 8.02 33.22
C ALA A 61 7.30 7.86 31.99
N ASN A 62 7.31 8.85 31.07
CA ASN A 62 6.58 8.74 29.81
C ASN A 62 7.19 7.69 28.89
N ILE A 63 8.52 7.60 28.78
CA ILE A 63 9.20 6.55 28.01
C ILE A 63 8.85 5.17 28.56
N GLU A 64 8.85 4.98 29.88
CA GLU A 64 8.47 3.72 30.51
C GLU A 64 6.99 3.38 30.31
N ARG A 65 6.10 4.37 30.47
CA ARG A 65 4.66 4.20 30.20
C ARG A 65 4.40 3.83 28.74
N LEU A 66 5.12 4.46 27.80
CA LEU A 66 5.09 4.13 26.39
C LEU A 66 5.64 2.72 26.15
N LYS A 67 6.76 2.32 26.77
CA LYS A 67 7.29 0.95 26.68
C LYS A 67 6.29 -0.09 27.20
N ARG A 68 5.56 0.18 28.28
CA ARG A 68 4.51 -0.71 28.83
C ARG A 68 3.27 -0.81 27.94
N THR A 69 2.90 0.26 27.23
CA THR A 69 1.72 0.29 26.34
C THR A 69 2.02 -0.06 24.87
N SER A 70 3.29 0.03 24.44
CA SER A 70 3.75 -0.23 23.08
C SER A 70 3.54 -1.68 22.58
N PRO A 71 3.81 -2.75 23.36
CA PRO A 71 3.59 -4.11 22.88
C PRO A 71 2.11 -4.39 22.57
N ASN A 72 1.18 -3.72 23.28
CA ASN A 72 -0.26 -3.91 23.08
C ASN A 72 -0.87 -3.07 21.93
N LYS A 73 -0.16 -2.06 21.40
CA LYS A 73 -0.67 -1.17 20.34
C LYS A 73 0.06 -1.26 18.99
N LYS A 74 1.27 -1.84 18.93
CA LYS A 74 1.97 -2.01 17.64
C LYS A 74 1.18 -2.94 16.72
N GLY A 75 0.70 -2.40 15.60
CA GLY A 75 0.06 -3.18 14.54
C GLY A 75 -1.43 -3.51 14.72
N LYS A 76 -2.11 -3.00 15.76
CA LYS A 76 -3.58 -3.12 15.87
C LYS A 76 -4.23 -1.92 15.19
N SER A 77 -4.71 -2.11 13.96
CA SER A 77 -5.57 -1.14 13.29
C SER A 77 -6.97 -1.23 13.89
N LEU A 78 -7.61 -0.09 14.18
CA LEU A 78 -9.04 -0.03 14.53
C LEU A 78 -9.93 -0.60 13.41
N LYS A 79 -9.42 -0.60 12.17
CA LYS A 79 -10.09 -1.15 11.00
C LYS A 79 -9.66 -2.60 10.81
N SER A 80 -10.47 -3.55 11.26
CA SER A 80 -10.23 -4.98 11.07
C SER A 80 -10.41 -5.41 9.61
N PHE A 81 -9.79 -6.53 9.24
CA PHE A 81 -9.94 -7.17 7.93
C PHE A 81 -10.08 -8.68 8.11
N LYS A 82 -10.74 -9.35 7.16
CA LYS A 82 -10.90 -10.81 7.13
C LYS A 82 -9.63 -11.44 6.57
N LYS A 83 -9.04 -12.36 7.30
CA LYS A 83 -7.96 -13.21 6.79
C LYS A 83 -8.56 -14.36 5.99
N PHE A 84 -7.88 -14.77 4.92
CA PHE A 84 -8.23 -15.98 4.17
C PHE A 84 -7.14 -17.04 4.31
N GLY A 85 -7.56 -18.30 4.39
CA GLY A 85 -6.66 -19.46 4.45
C GLY A 85 -6.34 -20.04 3.08
N LYS A 86 -7.37 -20.29 2.25
CA LYS A 86 -7.25 -20.90 0.92
C LYS A 86 -7.12 -19.84 -0.19
N TRP A 87 -6.39 -20.18 -1.26
CA TRP A 87 -6.35 -19.36 -2.47
C TRP A 87 -7.63 -19.55 -3.28
N ASN A 88 -8.13 -18.44 -3.82
CA ASN A 88 -9.21 -18.43 -4.80
C ASN A 88 -8.89 -17.35 -5.85
N LYS A 89 -9.68 -17.30 -6.93
CA LYS A 89 -9.46 -16.37 -8.05
C LYS A 89 -9.37 -14.91 -7.59
N ASN A 90 -10.20 -14.51 -6.63
CA ASN A 90 -10.24 -13.15 -6.08
C ASN A 90 -8.97 -12.80 -5.32
N ASN A 91 -8.54 -13.69 -4.43
CA ASN A 91 -7.40 -13.45 -3.55
C ASN A 91 -6.07 -13.51 -4.31
N VAL A 92 -5.97 -14.38 -5.31
CA VAL A 92 -4.82 -14.38 -6.24
C VAL A 92 -4.78 -13.07 -7.02
N PHE A 93 -5.92 -12.66 -7.60
CA PHE A 93 -6.02 -11.42 -8.39
C PHE A 93 -5.46 -10.20 -7.64
N PHE A 94 -5.99 -9.86 -6.47
CA PHE A 94 -5.55 -8.62 -5.81
C PHE A 94 -4.14 -8.74 -5.19
N ILE A 95 -3.75 -9.93 -4.70
CA ILE A 95 -2.38 -10.11 -4.19
C ILE A 95 -1.35 -10.00 -5.31
N SER A 96 -1.65 -10.55 -6.50
CA SER A 96 -0.80 -10.43 -7.68
C SER A 96 -0.67 -8.99 -8.15
N HIS A 97 -1.76 -8.22 -8.23
CA HIS A 97 -1.70 -6.81 -8.61
C HIS A 97 -0.92 -5.95 -7.59
N PHE A 98 -1.02 -6.25 -6.29
CA PHE A 98 -0.15 -5.58 -5.31
C PHE A 98 1.33 -5.99 -5.42
N LEU A 99 1.60 -7.18 -5.94
CA LEU A 99 2.94 -7.70 -6.12
C LEU A 99 3.64 -7.10 -7.35
N PHE A 100 2.90 -6.83 -8.42
CA PHE A 100 3.45 -6.35 -9.70
C PHE A 100 3.41 -4.82 -9.83
N ASP A 101 2.25 -4.17 -9.75
CA ASP A 101 2.10 -2.70 -9.90
C ASP A 101 1.68 -2.01 -8.58
N GLY A 102 2.00 -2.66 -7.46
CA GLY A 102 1.66 -2.20 -6.12
C GLY A 102 2.86 -1.84 -5.26
N GLU A 103 2.58 -1.02 -4.24
CA GLU A 103 3.54 -0.70 -3.19
C GLU A 103 2.98 -1.11 -1.83
N ILE A 104 3.65 -2.06 -1.17
CA ILE A 104 3.30 -2.51 0.17
C ILE A 104 4.28 -1.90 1.17
N ARG A 105 3.89 -0.77 1.76
CA ARG A 105 4.69 0.00 2.73
C ARG A 105 4.23 -0.32 4.16
N TYR A 106 5.03 0.09 5.16
CA TYR A 106 4.68 -0.13 6.57
C TYR A 106 3.32 0.46 6.95
N ASN A 107 2.95 1.61 6.39
CA ASN A 107 1.72 2.34 6.73
C ASN A 107 0.49 1.96 5.87
N GLY A 108 0.65 1.11 4.84
CA GLY A 108 -0.46 0.78 3.95
C GLY A 108 -0.04 0.13 2.64
N CYS A 109 -1.05 -0.26 1.87
CA CYS A 109 -0.90 -0.77 0.50
C CYS A 109 -1.40 0.26 -0.50
N VAL A 110 -0.65 0.47 -1.57
CA VAL A 110 -1.01 1.34 -2.68
C VAL A 110 -1.02 0.51 -3.94
N TYR A 111 -2.04 0.68 -4.78
CA TYR A 111 -2.06 0.16 -6.14
C TYR A 111 -2.26 1.32 -7.10
N ILE A 112 -1.48 1.33 -8.17
CA ILE A 112 -1.40 2.43 -9.13
C ILE A 112 -1.61 1.81 -10.50
N ASN A 113 -2.54 2.33 -11.30
CA ASN A 113 -2.72 1.84 -12.67
C ASN A 113 -3.43 2.89 -13.53
N ARG A 114 -3.24 2.83 -14.85
CA ARG A 114 -3.95 3.71 -15.81
C ARG A 114 -5.33 3.16 -16.18
N SER A 115 -5.54 1.86 -16.07
CA SER A 115 -6.84 1.24 -16.35
C SER A 115 -7.78 1.46 -15.16
N LYS A 116 -8.75 2.36 -15.34
CA LYS A 116 -9.85 2.56 -14.37
C LYS A 116 -10.61 1.26 -14.09
N ILE A 117 -10.70 0.37 -15.09
CA ILE A 117 -11.34 -0.95 -14.96
C ILE A 117 -10.55 -1.84 -13.99
N LEU A 118 -9.22 -1.91 -14.10
CA LEU A 118 -8.40 -2.65 -13.13
C LEU A 118 -8.52 -2.05 -11.73
N ILE A 119 -8.50 -0.72 -11.61
CA ILE A 119 -8.67 -0.02 -10.32
C ILE A 119 -9.99 -0.40 -9.65
N ASN A 120 -11.09 -0.41 -10.40
CA ASN A 120 -12.40 -0.77 -9.86
C ASN A 120 -12.44 -2.25 -9.46
N LYS A 121 -11.96 -3.17 -10.34
CA LYS A 121 -11.85 -4.59 -9.99
C LYS A 121 -11.00 -4.82 -8.74
N MET A 122 -9.93 -4.05 -8.57
CA MET A 122 -9.05 -4.11 -7.41
C MET A 122 -9.77 -3.66 -6.13
N LYS A 123 -10.57 -2.58 -6.19
CA LYS A 123 -11.43 -2.15 -5.08
C LYS A 123 -12.44 -3.23 -4.70
N ASP A 124 -13.12 -3.81 -5.69
CA ASP A 124 -14.12 -4.84 -5.46
C ASP A 124 -13.49 -6.10 -4.86
N ALA A 125 -12.31 -6.50 -5.36
CA ALA A 125 -11.63 -7.70 -4.93
C ALA A 125 -11.15 -7.61 -3.48
N ILE A 126 -10.50 -6.50 -3.10
CA ILE A 126 -10.05 -6.30 -1.71
C ILE A 126 -11.22 -5.96 -0.77
N GLY A 127 -12.30 -5.35 -1.29
CA GLY A 127 -13.52 -5.06 -0.55
C GLY A 127 -14.14 -6.30 0.13
N LYS A 128 -13.92 -7.49 -0.45
CA LYS A 128 -14.37 -8.78 0.12
C LYS A 128 -13.65 -9.15 1.43
N ILE A 129 -12.45 -8.64 1.65
CA ILE A 129 -11.68 -8.89 2.88
C ILE A 129 -11.53 -7.63 3.75
N TYR A 130 -11.71 -6.44 3.18
CA TYR A 130 -11.54 -5.17 3.86
C TYR A 130 -12.66 -4.21 3.47
N SER A 131 -13.63 -4.05 4.35
CA SER A 131 -14.86 -3.29 4.09
C SER A 131 -14.68 -1.77 4.06
N TYR A 132 -13.48 -1.27 4.37
CA TYR A 132 -13.23 0.17 4.38
C TYR A 132 -12.71 0.63 3.03
N PRO A 133 -13.30 1.69 2.45
CA PRO A 133 -12.91 2.19 1.14
C PRO A 133 -11.45 2.71 1.14
N PRO A 134 -10.73 2.59 0.02
CA PRO A 134 -9.42 3.23 -0.12
C PRO A 134 -9.55 4.74 -0.25
N LYS A 135 -8.45 5.45 0.02
CA LYS A 135 -8.27 6.80 -0.53
C LYS A 135 -8.02 6.71 -2.03
N ASN A 136 -8.72 7.53 -2.80
CA ASN A 136 -8.65 7.58 -4.26
C ASN A 136 -7.91 8.83 -4.71
N TYR A 137 -7.06 8.67 -5.71
CA TYR A 137 -6.34 9.76 -6.35
C TYR A 137 -6.39 9.57 -7.87
N PHE A 138 -6.52 10.68 -8.59
CA PHE A 138 -6.39 10.73 -10.04
C PHE A 138 -5.38 11.82 -10.39
N ILE A 139 -4.32 11.45 -11.10
CA ILE A 139 -3.25 12.36 -11.51
C ILE A 139 -3.54 12.72 -12.96
N GLN A 140 -4.10 13.92 -13.19
CA GLN A 140 -4.60 14.35 -14.49
C GLN A 140 -3.50 14.33 -15.57
N GLU A 141 -2.31 14.79 -15.22
CA GLU A 141 -1.16 14.95 -16.13
C GLU A 141 -0.71 13.60 -16.69
N SER A 142 -0.77 12.55 -15.87
CA SER A 142 -0.33 11.21 -16.25
C SER A 142 -1.49 10.29 -16.65
N GLY A 143 -2.74 10.66 -16.37
CA GLY A 143 -3.92 9.80 -16.52
C GLY A 143 -3.89 8.57 -15.61
N VAL A 144 -3.15 8.63 -14.51
CA VAL A 144 -2.93 7.50 -13.60
C VAL A 144 -3.92 7.58 -12.44
N TYR A 145 -4.54 6.45 -12.12
CA TYR A 145 -5.36 6.27 -10.94
C TYR A 145 -4.55 5.60 -9.84
N LYS A 146 -4.81 5.99 -8.60
CA LYS A 146 -4.17 5.41 -7.42
C LYS A 146 -5.21 5.15 -6.34
N ILE A 147 -5.13 3.97 -5.74
CA ILE A 147 -5.91 3.59 -4.55
C ILE A 147 -4.97 3.26 -3.40
N ALA A 148 -5.26 3.79 -2.21
CA ALA A 148 -4.43 3.61 -1.03
C ALA A 148 -5.23 3.13 0.18
N TYR A 149 -4.80 2.00 0.76
CA TYR A 149 -5.35 1.39 1.97
C TYR A 149 -4.39 1.61 3.14
N TYR A 150 -4.62 2.68 3.91
CA TYR A 150 -3.80 3.02 5.07
C TYR A 150 -4.18 2.17 6.28
N ASN A 151 -3.57 0.99 6.37
CA ASN A 151 -3.75 0.05 7.46
C ASN A 151 -2.50 -0.83 7.62
N VAL A 152 -1.75 -0.61 8.70
CA VAL A 152 -0.49 -1.31 8.99
C VAL A 152 -0.68 -2.83 9.08
N ALA A 153 -1.77 -3.28 9.70
CA ALA A 153 -2.07 -4.69 9.89
C ALA A 153 -2.39 -5.37 8.55
N LEU A 154 -3.20 -4.71 7.72
CA LEU A 154 -3.53 -5.16 6.37
C LEU A 154 -2.27 -5.21 5.49
N ALA A 155 -1.41 -4.19 5.57
CA ALA A 155 -0.19 -4.12 4.78
C ALA A 155 0.79 -5.24 5.15
N SER A 156 1.00 -5.49 6.44
CA SER A 156 1.79 -6.62 6.91
C SER A 156 1.23 -7.96 6.44
N TYR A 157 -0.10 -8.11 6.49
CA TYR A 157 -0.78 -9.31 6.01
C TYR A 157 -0.62 -9.52 4.50
N ILE A 158 -0.88 -8.48 3.69
CA ILE A 158 -0.74 -8.53 2.24
C ILE A 158 0.71 -8.85 1.86
N LYS A 159 1.70 -8.21 2.49
CA LYS A 159 3.12 -8.54 2.28
C LYS A 159 3.42 -10.01 2.52
N LYS A 160 2.93 -10.57 3.65
CA LYS A 160 3.08 -11.99 3.96
C LYS A 160 2.41 -12.87 2.90
N ARG A 161 1.21 -12.51 2.46
CA ARG A 161 0.46 -13.24 1.42
C ARG A 161 1.14 -13.16 0.04
N SER A 162 1.72 -12.03 -0.35
CA SER A 162 2.48 -11.90 -1.61
C SER A 162 3.68 -12.84 -1.64
N ILE A 163 4.44 -12.91 -0.54
CA ILE A 163 5.57 -13.86 -0.41
C ILE A 163 5.07 -15.31 -0.49
N GLN A 164 3.97 -15.63 0.20
CA GLN A 164 3.37 -16.97 0.15
C GLN A 164 2.88 -17.31 -1.26
N LEU A 165 2.29 -16.35 -1.98
CA LEU A 165 1.80 -16.56 -3.34
C LEU A 165 2.94 -16.95 -4.28
N ILE A 166 4.05 -16.21 -4.28
CA ILE A 166 5.24 -16.54 -5.08
C ILE A 166 5.73 -17.96 -4.79
N LYS A 167 5.85 -18.33 -3.51
CA LYS A 167 6.33 -19.67 -3.10
C LYS A 167 5.39 -20.80 -3.52
N GLN A 168 4.08 -20.56 -3.47
CA GLN A 168 3.07 -21.59 -3.72
C GLN A 168 2.59 -21.61 -5.18
N ALA A 169 2.91 -20.59 -5.97
CA ALA A 169 2.45 -20.44 -7.36
C ALA A 169 2.68 -21.69 -8.24
N PRO A 170 3.84 -22.39 -8.19
CA PRO A 170 4.05 -23.62 -8.97
C PRO A 170 3.07 -24.75 -8.64
N TYR A 171 2.51 -24.76 -7.43
CA TYR A 171 1.62 -25.81 -6.94
C TYR A 171 0.14 -25.42 -6.97
N LEU A 172 -0.18 -24.23 -7.46
CA LEU A 172 -1.58 -23.80 -7.60
C LEU A 172 -2.27 -24.59 -8.71
N VAL A 173 -3.59 -24.76 -8.58
CA VAL A 173 -4.42 -25.29 -9.67
C VAL A 173 -4.34 -24.35 -10.89
N LYS A 174 -4.47 -24.91 -12.10
CA LYS A 174 -4.29 -24.21 -13.38
C LYS A 174 -5.08 -22.90 -13.47
N GLU A 175 -6.32 -22.87 -12.96
CA GLU A 175 -7.15 -21.66 -12.96
C GLU A 175 -6.56 -20.49 -12.14
N LEU A 176 -5.86 -20.79 -11.04
CA LEU A 176 -5.25 -19.78 -10.20
C LEU A 176 -3.91 -19.32 -10.76
N LYS A 177 -3.13 -20.25 -11.35
CA LYS A 177 -1.94 -19.90 -12.13
C LYS A 177 -2.29 -18.92 -13.25
N ARG A 178 -3.37 -19.19 -13.99
CA ARG A 178 -3.91 -18.31 -15.03
C ARG A 178 -4.14 -16.89 -14.51
N LYS A 179 -4.73 -16.73 -13.32
CA LYS A 179 -4.99 -15.41 -12.72
C LYS A 179 -3.73 -14.67 -12.33
N LEU A 180 -2.72 -15.39 -11.82
CA LEU A 180 -1.42 -14.80 -11.50
C LEU A 180 -0.71 -14.32 -12.77
N ILE A 181 -0.66 -15.16 -13.81
CA ILE A 181 0.00 -14.81 -15.08
C ILE A 181 -0.74 -13.66 -15.78
N GLN A 182 -2.08 -13.67 -15.79
CA GLN A 182 -2.88 -12.57 -16.33
C GLN A 182 -2.56 -11.25 -15.63
N ALA A 183 -2.51 -11.24 -14.29
CA ALA A 183 -2.15 -10.04 -13.53
C ALA A 183 -0.74 -9.53 -13.86
N PHE A 184 0.24 -10.44 -14.03
CA PHE A 184 1.58 -10.07 -14.47
C PHE A 184 1.56 -9.35 -15.83
N PHE A 185 0.89 -9.90 -16.84
CA PHE A 185 0.85 -9.28 -18.16
C PHE A 185 -0.07 -8.04 -18.25
N ASP A 186 -1.06 -7.93 -17.37
CA ASP A 186 -1.90 -6.75 -17.25
C ASP A 186 -1.10 -5.54 -16.77
N ASP A 187 -0.25 -5.75 -15.76
CA ASP A 187 0.56 -4.71 -15.12
C ASP A 187 1.87 -4.47 -15.89
N GLU A 188 2.66 -5.52 -16.11
CA GLU A 188 4.04 -5.44 -16.65
C GLU A 188 4.12 -5.77 -18.14
N GLY A 189 3.04 -6.29 -18.71
CA GLY A 189 3.02 -6.83 -20.07
C GLY A 189 2.68 -5.82 -21.17
N CYS A 190 3.11 -6.10 -22.39
CA CYS A 190 2.73 -5.36 -23.60
C CYS A 190 2.81 -6.26 -24.84
N ILE A 191 2.18 -5.84 -25.94
CA ILE A 191 2.39 -6.44 -27.27
C ILE A 191 3.35 -5.57 -28.08
N ASP A 192 4.46 -6.17 -28.50
CA ASP A 192 5.37 -5.60 -29.49
C ASP A 192 4.99 -6.16 -30.86
N PHE A 193 4.18 -5.39 -31.58
CA PHE A 193 3.72 -5.70 -32.92
C PHE A 193 4.19 -4.63 -33.90
N ARG A 194 5.15 -5.01 -34.75
CA ARG A 194 5.74 -4.17 -35.80
C ARG A 194 5.76 -5.00 -37.10
N PRO A 195 4.69 -4.97 -37.91
CA PRO A 195 4.57 -5.82 -39.08
C PRO A 195 5.69 -5.58 -40.09
N LYS A 196 6.09 -4.30 -40.30
CA LYS A 196 7.21 -3.93 -41.19
C LYS A 196 8.56 -4.54 -40.79
N ALA A 197 8.75 -4.84 -39.49
CA ALA A 197 9.97 -5.45 -38.95
C ALA A 197 9.74 -6.94 -38.60
N ASN A 198 8.68 -7.55 -39.16
CA ASN A 198 8.28 -8.93 -38.91
C ASN A 198 8.18 -9.31 -37.41
N THR A 199 7.92 -8.34 -36.52
CA THR A 199 7.96 -8.56 -35.08
C THR A 199 6.55 -8.73 -34.52
N ARG A 200 6.30 -9.88 -33.88
CA ARG A 200 5.04 -10.23 -33.21
C ARG A 200 5.36 -10.97 -31.92
N ARG A 201 5.26 -10.28 -30.78
CA ARG A 201 5.59 -10.88 -29.48
C ARG A 201 4.87 -10.22 -28.31
N ILE A 202 4.48 -11.04 -27.33
CA ILE A 202 4.09 -10.54 -26.00
C ILE A 202 5.38 -10.37 -25.22
N ARG A 203 5.53 -9.26 -24.50
CA ARG A 203 6.66 -9.00 -23.61
C ARG A 203 6.15 -8.66 -22.21
N GLY A 204 6.89 -9.01 -21.18
CA GLY A 204 6.67 -8.55 -19.81
C GLY A 204 7.99 -8.21 -19.16
N TYR A 205 8.14 -6.99 -18.65
CA TYR A 205 9.37 -6.54 -18.01
C TYR A 205 9.28 -6.72 -16.50
N GLN A 206 10.37 -7.15 -15.85
CA GLN A 206 10.42 -7.13 -14.39
C GLN A 206 11.86 -7.03 -13.91
N LYS A 207 12.14 -6.13 -12.97
CA LYS A 207 13.50 -5.96 -12.43
C LYS A 207 14.00 -7.22 -11.72
N ASN A 208 13.09 -7.95 -11.06
CA ASN A 208 13.41 -9.18 -10.38
C ASN A 208 13.37 -10.38 -11.33
N ILE A 209 14.53 -10.90 -11.70
CA ILE A 209 14.68 -12.06 -12.59
C ILE A 209 13.95 -13.31 -12.08
N PHE A 210 13.91 -13.53 -10.76
CA PHE A 210 13.21 -14.68 -10.17
C PHE A 210 11.70 -14.65 -10.44
N VAL A 211 11.10 -13.46 -10.58
CA VAL A 211 9.71 -13.33 -10.98
C VAL A 211 9.55 -13.76 -12.44
N LEU A 212 10.47 -13.37 -13.33
CA LEU A 212 10.42 -13.78 -14.73
C LEU A 212 10.58 -15.29 -14.89
N GLU A 213 11.52 -15.91 -14.15
CA GLU A 213 11.70 -17.36 -14.12
C GLU A 213 10.46 -18.09 -13.60
N LEU A 214 9.79 -17.54 -12.57
CA LEU A 214 8.52 -18.07 -12.10
C LEU A 214 7.46 -18.00 -13.20
N ILE A 215 7.27 -16.84 -13.84
CA ILE A 215 6.28 -16.69 -14.91
C ILE A 215 6.60 -17.66 -16.07
N GLN A 216 7.87 -17.79 -16.45
CA GLN A 216 8.31 -18.74 -17.48
C GLN A 216 7.92 -20.18 -17.13
N LYS A 217 8.19 -20.62 -15.89
CA LYS A 217 7.79 -21.96 -15.42
C LYS A 217 6.27 -22.15 -15.45
N LEU A 218 5.51 -21.14 -15.01
CA LEU A 218 4.04 -21.22 -15.00
C LEU A 218 3.42 -21.25 -16.39
N LEU A 219 4.06 -20.64 -17.40
CA LEU A 219 3.58 -20.67 -18.79
C LEU A 219 3.66 -22.08 -19.41
N VAL A 220 4.58 -22.93 -18.94
CA VAL A 220 4.71 -24.33 -19.39
C VAL A 220 3.43 -25.12 -19.12
N ASP A 221 2.72 -24.87 -18.01
CA ASP A 221 1.46 -25.54 -17.67
C ASP A 221 0.29 -25.21 -18.64
N PHE A 222 0.51 -24.25 -19.54
CA PHE A 222 -0.40 -23.85 -20.61
C PHE A 222 0.17 -24.13 -22.00
N ASP A 223 1.18 -25.00 -22.08
CA ASP A 223 1.83 -25.42 -23.33
C ASP A 223 2.40 -24.23 -24.13
N MET A 224 2.84 -23.18 -23.42
CA MET A 224 3.38 -21.96 -23.99
C MET A 224 4.89 -21.85 -23.78
N GLY A 225 5.63 -21.84 -24.88
CA GLY A 225 7.06 -21.54 -24.88
C GLY A 225 7.32 -20.05 -24.64
N SER A 226 8.31 -19.75 -23.80
CA SER A 226 8.76 -18.36 -23.56
C SER A 226 10.26 -18.30 -23.28
N LYS A 227 10.86 -17.14 -23.56
CA LYS A 227 12.29 -16.88 -23.36
C LYS A 227 12.47 -15.63 -22.49
N ILE A 228 13.43 -15.67 -21.57
CA ILE A 228 13.87 -14.47 -20.87
C ILE A 228 15.03 -13.86 -21.67
N VAL A 229 14.93 -12.58 -21.98
CA VAL A 229 15.90 -11.82 -22.77
C VAL A 229 16.42 -10.62 -21.98
N LYS A 230 17.63 -10.17 -22.33
CA LYS A 230 18.25 -8.99 -21.70
C LYS A 230 17.46 -7.70 -22.02
N PRO A 231 17.42 -6.70 -21.11
CA PRO A 231 18.01 -6.75 -19.77
C PRO A 231 17.22 -7.61 -18.78
N ASN A 232 15.88 -7.59 -18.79
CA ASN A 232 15.01 -8.44 -17.95
C ASN A 232 13.58 -8.45 -18.51
N GLU A 233 13.37 -9.08 -19.66
CA GLU A 233 12.04 -9.24 -20.24
C GLU A 233 11.73 -10.71 -20.49
N ILE A 234 10.53 -11.17 -20.14
CA ILE A 234 10.00 -12.44 -20.64
C ILE A 234 9.26 -12.20 -21.95
N VAL A 235 9.50 -13.05 -22.95
CA VAL A 235 8.98 -12.90 -24.31
C VAL A 235 8.30 -14.19 -24.76
N ILE A 236 7.09 -14.05 -25.30
CA ILE A 236 6.32 -15.11 -25.94
C ILE A 236 6.24 -14.78 -27.44
N THR A 237 6.67 -15.71 -28.29
CA THR A 237 6.75 -15.56 -29.74
C THR A 237 6.14 -16.74 -30.48
N GLY A 238 5.76 -16.54 -31.74
CA GLY A 238 5.25 -17.60 -32.61
C GLY A 238 3.73 -17.70 -32.56
N LYS A 239 3.11 -17.89 -33.73
CA LYS A 239 1.65 -17.87 -33.92
C LYS A 239 0.92 -18.77 -32.94
N GLU A 240 1.39 -20.00 -32.77
CA GLU A 240 0.78 -20.98 -31.88
C GLU A 240 0.78 -20.52 -30.41
N ASN A 241 1.91 -20.01 -29.91
CA ASN A 241 2.00 -19.49 -28.55
C ASN A 241 1.12 -18.24 -28.35
N LEU A 242 1.04 -17.36 -29.34
CA LEU A 242 0.16 -16.18 -29.26
C LEU A 242 -1.33 -16.59 -29.23
N ASN A 243 -1.73 -17.57 -30.03
CA ASN A 243 -3.07 -18.15 -30.00
C ASN A 243 -3.38 -18.79 -28.65
N LYS A 244 -2.45 -19.62 -28.13
CA LYS A 244 -2.57 -20.23 -26.79
C LYS A 244 -2.71 -19.16 -25.71
N PHE A 245 -1.90 -18.10 -25.77
CA PHE A 245 -2.00 -16.99 -24.82
C PHE A 245 -3.36 -16.30 -24.90
N GLN A 246 -3.84 -15.96 -26.11
CA GLN A 246 -5.13 -15.29 -26.31
C GLN A 246 -6.30 -16.13 -25.77
N LYS A 247 -6.26 -17.46 -25.96
CA LYS A 247 -7.29 -18.39 -25.52
C LYS A 247 -7.25 -18.67 -24.02
N GLU A 248 -6.05 -18.98 -23.49
CA GLU A 248 -5.91 -19.48 -22.12
C GLU A 248 -5.78 -18.39 -21.08
N ILE A 249 -5.09 -17.29 -21.39
CA ILE A 249 -4.72 -16.28 -20.39
C ILE A 249 -5.34 -14.95 -20.76
N ASN A 250 -4.90 -14.38 -21.89
CA ASN A 250 -5.22 -13.07 -22.42
C ASN A 250 -4.94 -11.91 -21.43
N PHE A 251 -4.86 -10.69 -21.94
CA PHE A 251 -4.92 -9.50 -21.06
C PHE A 251 -6.32 -9.39 -20.46
N SER A 252 -6.54 -8.59 -19.45
CA SER A 252 -7.87 -8.20 -19.01
C SER A 252 -8.50 -7.22 -20.02
N ALA A 253 -9.82 -7.32 -20.20
CA ALA A 253 -10.58 -6.36 -21.00
C ALA A 253 -10.44 -4.95 -20.41
N GLY A 254 -10.28 -3.94 -21.27
CA GLY A 254 -10.11 -2.55 -20.83
C GLY A 254 -8.69 -2.18 -20.38
N VAL A 255 -7.71 -3.08 -20.52
CA VAL A 255 -6.30 -2.76 -20.28
C VAL A 255 -5.70 -2.22 -21.57
N LYS A 256 -5.23 -0.97 -21.52
CA LYS A 256 -4.75 -0.22 -22.68
C LYS A 256 -3.26 0.06 -22.60
N ILE A 257 -2.61 0.12 -23.76
CA ILE A 257 -1.30 0.75 -23.88
C ILE A 257 -1.44 2.27 -23.82
N ASN A 258 -0.41 2.97 -23.35
CA ASN A 258 -0.43 4.42 -23.35
C ASN A 258 0.06 4.98 -24.69
N GLY A 259 -0.84 5.59 -25.47
CA GLY A 259 -0.51 6.30 -26.69
C GLY A 259 0.35 7.56 -26.46
N ASN A 260 0.22 8.18 -25.29
CA ASN A 260 0.82 9.47 -24.97
C ASN A 260 2.26 9.37 -24.45
N ARG A 261 2.85 8.17 -24.36
CA ARG A 261 4.29 8.08 -24.06
C ARG A 261 5.07 8.60 -25.27
N SER A 262 6.12 9.38 -25.02
CA SER A 262 7.05 9.84 -26.07
C SER A 262 7.55 8.68 -26.94
N ASN A 263 7.86 7.54 -26.32
CA ASN A 263 8.33 6.32 -26.98
C ASN A 263 7.21 5.34 -27.39
N SER A 264 5.93 5.72 -27.34
CA SER A 264 4.85 4.85 -27.77
C SER A 264 4.86 4.69 -29.29
N THR A 265 4.87 3.45 -29.78
CA THR A 265 4.79 3.13 -31.21
C THR A 265 3.41 3.46 -31.79
N TRP A 266 2.35 3.35 -30.98
CA TRP A 266 0.97 3.41 -31.46
C TRP A 266 0.40 4.83 -31.52
N LYS A 267 0.99 5.78 -30.78
CA LYS A 267 0.56 7.19 -30.66
C LYS A 267 -0.92 7.41 -30.28
N LYS A 268 -1.65 6.33 -30.01
CA LYS A 268 -3.05 6.25 -29.58
C LYS A 268 -3.17 5.14 -28.53
N SER A 269 -4.14 5.29 -27.62
CA SER A 269 -4.39 4.32 -26.56
C SER A 269 -5.30 3.20 -27.07
N LEU A 270 -4.71 2.03 -27.34
CA LEU A 270 -5.40 0.83 -27.83
C LEU A 270 -5.45 -0.25 -26.76
N GLU A 271 -6.46 -1.14 -26.81
CA GLU A 271 -6.50 -2.28 -25.91
C GLU A 271 -5.42 -3.30 -26.24
N LYS A 272 -4.74 -3.83 -25.22
CA LYS A 272 -3.69 -4.84 -25.41
C LYS A 272 -4.24 -6.08 -26.14
N ARG A 273 -5.50 -6.44 -25.89
CA ARG A 273 -6.20 -7.55 -26.57
C ARG A 273 -6.36 -7.33 -28.07
N GLU A 274 -6.74 -6.12 -28.49
CA GLU A 274 -6.89 -5.76 -29.90
C GLU A 274 -5.55 -5.83 -30.64
N ILE A 275 -4.47 -5.38 -29.99
CA ILE A 275 -3.14 -5.44 -30.59
C ILE A 275 -2.68 -6.90 -30.74
N LEU A 276 -2.92 -7.73 -29.73
CA LEU A 276 -2.62 -9.16 -29.79
C LEU A 276 -3.39 -9.82 -30.95
N ASP A 277 -4.67 -9.50 -31.08
CA ASP A 277 -5.52 -10.03 -32.14
C ASP A 277 -5.01 -9.65 -33.54
N ARG A 278 -4.65 -8.37 -33.75
CA ARG A 278 -4.01 -7.92 -35.00
C ARG A 278 -2.68 -8.64 -35.26
N ALA A 279 -1.87 -8.86 -34.23
CA ALA A 279 -0.60 -9.56 -34.36
C ALA A 279 -0.80 -11.02 -34.81
N ILE A 280 -1.82 -11.71 -34.28
CA ILE A 280 -2.17 -13.08 -34.66
C ILE A 280 -2.67 -13.16 -36.11
N HIS A 281 -3.61 -12.29 -36.49
CA HIS A 281 -4.17 -12.28 -37.85
C HIS A 281 -3.11 -11.94 -38.91
N SER A 282 -2.12 -11.12 -38.58
CA SER A 282 -1.02 -10.78 -39.49
C SER A 282 -0.04 -11.92 -39.81
N TYR A 283 -0.27 -13.15 -39.34
CA TYR A 283 0.42 -14.36 -39.78
C TYR A 283 -0.24 -15.02 -41.02
N GLN A 284 -1.42 -14.57 -41.43
CA GLN A 284 -2.17 -15.12 -42.57
C GLN A 284 -1.92 -14.35 -43.87
N ASN A 285 -1.09 -13.30 -43.82
CA ASN A 285 -0.65 -12.50 -44.96
C ASN A 285 0.86 -12.65 -45.16
#